data_AF-A0A6J8AP91-F1
#
_entry.id   AF-A0A6J8AP91-F1
#
_cell.length_a   1.000
_cell.length_b   1.000
_cell.length_c   1.000
_cell.angle_alpha   90.00
_cell.angle_beta   90.00
_cell.angle_gamma   90.00
#
_symmetry.space_group_name_H-M   'P 1'
#
loop_
_entity.id
_entity.type
_entity.pdbx_description
1 polymer ?
#
loop_
_entity_poly.entity_id
_entity_poly.type
_entity_poly.pdbx_seq_one_letter_code
_entity_poly.pdbx_strand_id
1 'polypeptide(L)'
;MFPGRTKGDREKIHRRFALDLTNRCTVEYNFCYQKEAAGELDRLVNRLSYVADCIIDCYTGHCGDTCRAYSYICKGTESDFWGKEFLPEHARCLYMTEDDENLVRNCMNIRFGRKNLEKTRFGTSTQKCEATNRGYNKSNPKDITFQRNFSC
;
A
#
# COMPACT_ATOMS: atom_id res chain seq x y z
N MET A 1 9.70 -3.38 -20.03
CA MET A 1 9.44 -3.98 -18.70
C MET A 1 9.65 -5.51 -18.54
N PHE A 2 8.77 -6.41 -19.01
CA PHE A 2 8.74 -7.82 -18.53
C PHE A 2 9.58 -8.82 -19.36
N PRO A 3 10.43 -9.65 -18.72
CA PRO A 3 11.18 -10.70 -19.43
C PRO A 3 10.25 -11.83 -19.88
N GLY A 4 10.64 -12.58 -20.92
CA GLY A 4 9.90 -13.76 -21.39
C GLY A 4 9.99 -13.98 -22.89
N ARG A 5 10.08 -15.26 -23.30
CA ARG A 5 10.23 -15.67 -24.71
C ARG A 5 8.92 -15.46 -25.48
N THR A 6 7.80 -15.84 -24.88
CA THR A 6 6.47 -15.72 -25.51
C THR A 6 5.67 -14.55 -24.93
N LYS A 7 4.64 -14.10 -25.66
CA LYS A 7 3.67 -13.12 -25.15
C LYS A 7 2.99 -13.62 -23.88
N GLY A 8 2.61 -14.90 -23.83
CA GLY A 8 1.96 -15.51 -22.67
C GLY A 8 2.84 -15.51 -21.42
N ASP A 9 4.15 -15.69 -21.56
CA ASP A 9 5.08 -15.61 -20.42
C ASP A 9 5.15 -14.19 -19.85
N ARG A 10 5.26 -13.19 -20.74
CA ARG A 10 5.27 -11.78 -20.36
C ARG A 10 3.99 -11.37 -19.66
N GLU A 11 2.83 -11.83 -20.16
CA GLU A 11 1.53 -11.57 -19.52
C GLU A 11 1.39 -12.22 -18.14
N LYS A 12 1.91 -13.44 -17.95
CA LYS A 12 1.94 -14.10 -16.64
C LYS A 12 2.78 -13.31 -15.64
N ILE A 13 3.95 -12.85 -16.05
CA ILE A 13 4.83 -12.03 -15.20
C ILE A 13 4.17 -10.69 -14.89
N HIS A 14 3.54 -10.04 -15.88
CA HIS A 14 2.79 -8.81 -15.67
C HIS A 14 1.70 -8.96 -14.59
N ARG A 15 0.89 -10.02 -14.66
CA ARG A 15 -0.15 -10.28 -13.64
C ARG A 15 0.43 -10.51 -12.24
N ARG A 16 1.54 -11.26 -12.16
CA ARG A 16 2.25 -11.52 -10.90
C ARG A 16 2.87 -10.25 -10.32
N PHE A 17 3.47 -9.42 -11.17
CA PHE A 17 3.99 -8.11 -10.79
C PHE A 17 2.88 -7.22 -10.24
N ALA A 18 1.74 -7.14 -10.91
CA ALA A 18 0.61 -6.34 -10.44
C ALA A 18 0.13 -6.77 -9.04
N LEU A 19 0.10 -8.08 -8.77
CA LEU A 19 -0.25 -8.63 -7.45
C LEU A 19 0.80 -8.27 -6.39
N ASP A 20 2.08 -8.46 -6.70
CA ASP A 20 3.20 -8.15 -5.80
C ASP A 20 3.24 -6.65 -5.46
N LEU A 21 3.10 -5.79 -6.49
CA LEU A 21 3.05 -4.34 -6.34
C LEU A 21 1.87 -3.91 -5.48
N THR A 22 0.69 -4.48 -5.70
CA THR A 22 -0.51 -4.19 -4.90
C THR A 22 -0.32 -4.57 -3.44
N ASN A 23 0.24 -5.76 -3.19
CA ASN A 23 0.55 -6.22 -1.84
C ASN A 23 1.55 -5.28 -1.17
N ARG A 24 2.67 -5.00 -1.84
CA ARG A 24 3.72 -4.08 -1.36
C ARG A 24 3.15 -2.72 -1.01
N CYS A 25 2.40 -2.10 -1.92
CA CYS A 25 1.79 -0.78 -1.68
C CYS A 25 0.83 -0.79 -0.48
N THR A 26 0.08 -1.88 -0.29
CA THR A 26 -0.84 -2.01 0.83
C THR A 26 -0.09 -2.08 2.17
N VAL A 27 0.96 -2.89 2.23
CA VAL A 27 1.75 -3.05 3.46
C VAL A 27 2.53 -1.76 3.77
N GLU A 28 3.19 -1.15 2.78
CA GLU A 28 3.87 0.16 2.92
C GLU A 28 2.92 1.24 3.46
N TYR A 29 1.72 1.36 2.85
CA TYR A 29 0.70 2.29 3.32
C TYR A 29 0.32 2.03 4.78
N ASN A 30 0.07 0.78 5.16
CA ASN A 30 -0.38 0.45 6.52
C ASN A 30 0.70 0.81 7.56
N PHE A 31 1.98 0.55 7.27
CA PHE A 31 3.06 0.93 8.18
C PHE A 31 3.29 2.45 8.22
N CYS A 32 3.24 3.12 7.07
CA CYS A 32 3.32 4.58 7.00
C CYS A 32 2.21 5.23 7.84
N TYR A 33 0.98 4.73 7.68
CA TYR A 33 -0.18 5.16 8.45
C TYR A 33 0.02 4.99 9.95
N GLN A 34 0.51 3.84 10.39
CA GLN A 34 0.74 3.54 11.80
C GLN A 34 1.89 4.35 12.42
N LYS A 35 2.98 4.59 11.68
CA LYS A 35 4.19 5.23 12.22
C LYS A 35 4.16 6.75 12.19
N GLU A 36 3.73 7.36 11.09
CA GLU A 36 4.01 8.78 10.83
C GLU A 36 2.80 9.71 10.95
N ALA A 37 1.61 9.19 10.68
CA ALA A 37 0.50 10.06 10.30
C ALA A 37 -0.79 9.85 11.08
N ALA A 38 -1.16 8.64 11.50
CA ALA A 38 -2.46 8.38 12.13
C ALA A 38 -3.68 9.04 11.41
N GLY A 39 -3.56 9.33 10.11
CA GLY A 39 -4.56 10.08 9.32
C GLY A 39 -4.16 11.47 8.83
N GLU A 40 -3.00 12.01 9.22
CA GLU A 40 -2.47 13.30 8.74
C GLU A 40 -2.13 13.25 7.25
N LEU A 41 -2.99 13.86 6.43
CA LEU A 41 -2.99 13.69 4.97
C LEU A 41 -1.69 14.18 4.32
N ASP A 42 -1.20 15.36 4.69
CA ASP A 42 0.00 15.93 4.05
C ASP A 42 1.26 15.15 4.37
N ARG A 43 1.35 14.58 5.59
CA ARG A 43 2.44 13.68 5.96
C ARG A 43 2.38 12.38 5.16
N LEU A 44 1.19 11.79 5.01
CA LEU A 44 1.02 10.59 4.18
C LEU A 44 1.43 10.85 2.73
N VAL A 45 0.96 11.96 2.14
CA VAL A 45 1.27 12.31 0.75
C VAL A 45 2.77 12.48 0.56
N ASN A 46 3.44 13.24 1.44
CA ASN A 46 4.88 13.47 1.34
C ASN A 46 5.71 12.20 1.55
N ARG A 47 5.36 11.36 2.54
CA ARG A 47 6.10 10.11 2.77
C ARG A 47 5.90 9.10 1.66
N LEU A 48 4.66 8.90 1.23
CA LEU A 48 4.33 7.89 0.22
C LEU A 48 4.83 8.27 -1.19
N SER A 49 5.10 9.55 -1.48
CA SER A 49 5.77 9.92 -2.73
C SER A 49 7.20 9.36 -2.80
N TYR A 50 7.98 9.43 -1.72
CA TYR A 50 9.32 8.84 -1.70
C TYR A 50 9.28 7.30 -1.69
N VAL A 51 8.27 6.71 -1.05
CA VAL A 51 8.04 5.26 -1.10
C VAL A 51 7.79 4.81 -2.55
N ALA A 52 7.03 5.56 -3.34
CA ALA A 52 6.78 5.23 -4.74
C ALA A 52 8.09 5.11 -5.54
N ASP A 53 8.97 6.10 -5.43
CA ASP A 53 10.25 6.09 -6.14
C ASP A 53 11.16 4.94 -5.65
N CYS A 54 11.21 4.73 -4.34
CA CYS A 54 11.92 3.60 -3.74
C CYS A 54 11.41 2.22 -4.22
N ILE A 55 10.09 2.06 -4.40
CA ILE A 55 9.51 0.83 -4.91
C ILE A 55 9.99 0.57 -6.35
N ILE A 56 10.01 1.60 -7.19
CA ILE A 56 10.49 1.52 -8.58
C ILE A 56 11.96 1.09 -8.59
N ASP A 57 12.83 1.79 -7.86
CA ASP A 57 14.25 1.45 -7.74
C ASP A 57 14.46 0.01 -7.28
N CYS A 58 13.66 -0.43 -6.30
CA CYS A 58 13.73 -1.78 -5.80
C CYS A 58 13.37 -2.82 -6.87
N TYR A 59 12.37 -2.57 -7.73
CA TYR A 59 12.02 -3.48 -8.82
C TYR A 59 12.98 -3.41 -10.02
N THR A 60 13.68 -2.29 -10.24
CA THR A 60 14.71 -2.17 -11.28
C THR A 60 16.06 -2.78 -10.88
N GLY A 61 16.20 -3.21 -9.62
CA GLY A 61 17.39 -3.89 -9.11
C GLY A 61 18.30 -3.01 -8.25
N HIS A 62 17.93 -1.75 -8.03
CA HIS A 62 18.65 -0.79 -7.19
C HIS A 62 18.14 -0.81 -5.74
N CYS A 63 17.76 -1.99 -5.25
CA CYS A 63 17.37 -2.17 -3.86
C CYS A 63 18.59 -1.94 -2.95
N GLY A 64 18.47 -1.07 -1.96
CA GLY A 64 19.59 -0.69 -1.09
C GLY A 64 19.26 0.55 -0.28
N ASP A 65 20.02 1.62 -0.51
CA ASP A 65 19.91 2.86 0.28
C ASP A 65 18.56 3.56 0.15
N THR A 66 17.93 3.52 -1.03
CA THR A 66 16.60 4.13 -1.23
C THR A 66 15.52 3.38 -0.43
N CYS A 67 15.58 2.05 -0.40
CA CYS A 67 14.77 1.22 0.50
C CYS A 67 15.06 1.53 1.97
N ARG A 68 16.33 1.60 2.37
CA ARG A 68 16.73 1.90 3.74
C ARG A 68 16.22 3.27 4.21
N ALA A 69 16.21 4.26 3.33
CA ALA A 69 15.79 5.63 3.62
C ALA A 69 14.27 5.79 3.66
N TYR A 70 13.54 5.16 2.74
CA TYR A 70 12.14 5.50 2.48
C TYR A 70 11.14 4.34 2.65
N SER A 71 11.54 3.09 2.47
CA SER A 71 10.64 1.96 2.63
C SER A 71 10.39 1.64 4.11
N TYR A 72 9.15 1.29 4.43
CA TYR A 72 8.77 0.84 5.77
C TYR A 72 9.00 -0.66 5.97
N ILE A 73 9.09 -1.43 4.88
CA ILE A 73 9.08 -2.90 4.91
C ILE A 73 10.27 -3.56 4.20
N CYS A 74 11.13 -2.78 3.55
CA CYS A 74 12.34 -3.26 2.89
C CYS A 74 13.52 -2.44 3.41
N LYS A 75 14.48 -3.09 4.08
CA LYS A 75 15.67 -2.40 4.60
C LYS A 75 16.82 -2.32 3.62
N GLY A 76 16.67 -2.93 2.45
CA GLY A 76 17.71 -2.95 1.42
C GLY A 76 18.95 -3.75 1.84
N THR A 77 18.78 -4.74 2.72
CA THR A 77 19.83 -5.67 3.15
C THR A 77 19.48 -7.10 2.71
N GLU A 78 20.48 -7.98 2.58
CA GLU A 78 20.26 -9.38 2.16
C GLU A 78 19.33 -10.17 3.08
N SER A 79 19.28 -9.81 4.37
CA SER A 79 18.44 -10.46 5.37
C SER A 79 17.04 -9.85 5.52
N ASP A 80 16.81 -8.65 5.00
CA ASP A 80 15.57 -7.89 5.22
C ASP A 80 15.24 -7.03 3.99
N PHE A 81 14.94 -7.71 2.89
CA PHE A 81 14.49 -7.12 1.65
C PHE A 81 13.09 -7.61 1.27
N TRP A 82 12.41 -6.84 0.42
CA TRP A 82 11.14 -7.25 -0.15
C TRP A 82 11.34 -8.46 -1.09
N GLY A 83 10.88 -9.64 -0.65
CA GLY A 83 11.14 -10.93 -1.30
C GLY A 83 10.56 -11.13 -2.71
N LYS A 84 9.64 -10.26 -3.15
CA LYS A 84 8.96 -10.32 -4.46
C LYS A 84 8.38 -11.72 -4.74
N GLU A 85 7.66 -12.28 -3.78
CA GLU A 85 7.28 -13.71 -3.74
C GLU A 85 6.45 -14.15 -4.93
N PHE A 86 5.64 -13.24 -5.50
CA PHE A 86 4.81 -13.58 -6.66
C PHE A 86 5.62 -13.64 -7.96
N LEU A 87 6.81 -13.02 -8.01
CA LEU A 87 7.65 -12.98 -9.20
C LEU A 87 8.62 -14.17 -9.24
N PRO A 88 8.79 -14.81 -10.41
CA PRO A 88 9.84 -15.81 -10.58
C PRO A 88 11.22 -15.15 -10.49
N GLU A 89 12.23 -15.91 -10.08
CA GLU A 89 13.58 -15.41 -9.78
C GLU A 89 14.18 -14.56 -10.90
N HIS A 90 14.10 -15.03 -12.15
CA HIS A 90 14.59 -14.32 -13.34
C HIS A 90 13.83 -13.03 -13.68
N ALA A 91 12.70 -12.76 -13.02
CA ALA A 91 11.88 -11.56 -13.23
C ALA A 91 11.78 -10.70 -11.96
N ARG A 92 12.60 -10.97 -10.93
CA ARG A 92 12.66 -10.13 -9.72
C ARG A 92 13.31 -8.78 -9.99
N CYS A 93 14.13 -8.66 -11.03
CA CYS A 93 14.64 -7.40 -11.54
C CYS A 93 14.01 -7.13 -12.91
N LEU A 94 13.34 -6.00 -13.04
CA LEU A 94 12.62 -5.60 -14.24
C LEU A 94 13.40 -4.52 -15.00
N TYR A 95 13.37 -4.61 -16.32
CA TYR A 95 13.97 -3.59 -17.19
C TYR A 95 12.90 -2.56 -17.55
N MET A 96 12.84 -1.48 -16.76
CA MET A 96 11.89 -0.38 -16.97
C MET A 96 12.55 0.73 -17.79
N THR A 97 11.80 1.25 -18.76
CA THR A 97 12.08 2.55 -19.38
C THR A 97 11.49 3.67 -18.51
N GLU A 98 11.85 4.93 -18.76
CA GLU A 98 11.24 6.07 -18.06
C GLU A 98 9.70 6.08 -18.18
N ASP A 99 9.17 5.70 -19.35
CA ASP A 99 7.73 5.56 -19.57
C ASP A 99 7.13 4.42 -18.72
N ASP A 100 7.82 3.29 -18.61
CA ASP A 100 7.39 2.18 -17.74
C ASP A 100 7.37 2.62 -16.27
N GLU A 101 8.38 3.36 -15.81
CA GLU A 101 8.44 3.88 -14.44
C GLU A 101 7.28 4.84 -14.15
N ASN A 102 6.98 5.74 -15.08
CA ASN A 102 5.84 6.65 -14.98
C ASN A 102 4.51 5.89 -14.94
N LEU A 103 4.37 4.84 -15.73
CA LEU A 103 3.19 3.97 -15.69
C LEU A 103 3.04 3.28 -14.32
N VAL A 104 4.13 2.71 -13.78
CA VAL A 104 4.13 2.06 -12.47
C VAL A 104 3.82 3.07 -11.36
N ARG A 105 4.38 4.28 -11.42
CA ARG A 105 4.07 5.38 -10.50
C ARG A 105 2.59 5.75 -10.53
N ASN A 106 1.99 5.82 -11.71
CA ASN A 106 0.55 6.05 -11.86
C ASN A 106 -0.29 4.92 -11.27
N CYS A 107 0.12 3.66 -11.42
CA CYS A 107 -0.54 2.53 -10.76
C CYS A 107 -0.45 2.64 -9.23
N MET A 108 0.70 3.00 -8.67
CA MET A 108 0.86 3.19 -7.22
C MET A 108 0.02 4.36 -6.70
N ASN A 109 -0.19 5.42 -7.52
CA ASN A 109 -1.04 6.56 -7.16
C ASN A 109 -2.52 6.19 -6.95
N ILE A 110 -2.97 5.01 -7.40
CA ILE A 110 -4.28 4.47 -7.02
C ILE A 110 -4.37 4.27 -5.49
N ARG A 111 -3.23 3.99 -4.83
CA ARG A 111 -3.13 3.86 -3.38
C ARG A 111 -2.51 5.08 -2.70
N PHE A 112 -1.45 5.66 -3.27
CA PHE A 112 -0.66 6.72 -2.66
C PHE A 112 -1.08 8.14 -3.09
N GLY A 113 -1.91 8.26 -4.12
CA GLY A 113 -2.32 9.56 -4.62
C GLY A 113 -3.17 10.31 -3.59
N ARG A 114 -2.95 11.62 -3.44
CA ARG A 114 -3.66 12.49 -2.48
C ARG A 114 -5.17 12.27 -2.46
N LYS A 115 -5.82 12.23 -3.63
CA LYS A 115 -7.28 12.02 -3.75
C LYS A 115 -7.73 10.68 -3.16
N ASN A 116 -6.91 9.64 -3.27
CA ASN A 116 -7.21 8.32 -2.72
C ASN A 116 -6.92 8.28 -1.23
N LEU A 117 -5.80 8.85 -0.80
CA LEU A 117 -5.45 8.98 0.62
C LEU A 117 -6.50 9.78 1.39
N GLU A 118 -7.02 10.87 0.83
CA GLU A 118 -8.09 11.66 1.46
C GLU A 118 -9.34 10.83 1.77
N LYS A 119 -9.67 9.88 0.88
CA LYS A 119 -10.80 8.95 1.08
C LYS A 119 -10.48 7.83 2.07
N THR A 120 -9.24 7.36 2.13
CA THR A 120 -8.86 6.20 2.94
C THR A 120 -8.18 6.54 4.26
N ARG A 121 -7.85 7.81 4.52
CA ARG A 121 -7.05 8.25 5.69
C ARG A 121 -7.65 7.94 7.04
N PHE A 122 -8.95 7.68 7.15
CA PHE A 122 -9.52 7.29 8.46
C PHE A 122 -9.45 5.79 8.70
N GLY A 123 -8.96 5.02 7.71
CA GLY A 123 -8.87 3.56 7.81
C GLY A 123 -10.23 2.88 8.05
N THR A 124 -11.33 3.60 7.84
CA THR A 124 -12.70 3.13 7.98
C THR A 124 -13.06 2.27 6.77
N SER A 125 -13.61 1.10 7.04
CA SER A 125 -14.25 0.27 6.02
C SER A 125 -15.68 -0.01 6.46
N THR A 126 -16.56 -0.30 5.50
CA THR A 126 -17.94 -0.73 5.80
C THR A 126 -17.95 -1.85 6.85
N GLN A 127 -17.05 -2.82 6.72
CA GLN A 127 -16.92 -3.93 7.67
C GLN A 127 -16.55 -3.47 9.09
N LYS A 128 -15.63 -2.52 9.24
CA LYS A 128 -15.25 -1.96 10.55
C LYS A 128 -16.42 -1.18 11.16
N CYS A 129 -17.06 -0.31 10.38
CA CYS A 129 -18.23 0.45 10.82
C CYS A 129 -19.37 -0.49 11.24
N GLU A 130 -19.65 -1.53 10.46
CA GLU A 130 -20.66 -2.53 10.80
C GLU A 130 -20.29 -3.34 12.04
N ALA A 131 -19.03 -3.73 12.22
CA ALA A 131 -18.59 -4.46 13.41
C ALA A 131 -18.82 -3.61 14.67
N THR A 132 -18.47 -2.33 14.63
CA THR A 132 -18.74 -1.38 15.71
C THR A 132 -20.24 -1.21 15.95
N ASN A 133 -21.05 -1.00 14.90
CA ASN A 133 -22.51 -0.87 15.01
C ASN A 133 -23.16 -2.13 15.59
N ARG A 134 -22.70 -3.32 15.19
CA ARG A 134 -23.14 -4.61 15.76
C ARG A 134 -22.77 -4.71 17.24
N GLY A 135 -21.56 -4.26 17.61
CA GLY A 135 -21.12 -4.17 19.00
C GLY A 135 -22.08 -3.32 19.83
N TYR A 136 -22.32 -2.07 19.41
CA TYR A 136 -23.25 -1.16 20.07
C TYR A 136 -24.67 -1.75 20.17
N ASN A 137 -25.23 -2.27 19.09
CA ASN A 137 -26.58 -2.87 19.11
C ASN A 137 -26.70 -4.08 20.06
N LYS A 138 -25.60 -4.79 20.33
CA LYS A 138 -25.58 -5.92 21.26
C LYS A 138 -25.44 -5.47 22.72
N SER A 139 -24.63 -4.43 22.98
CA SER A 139 -24.38 -3.94 24.34
C SER A 139 -25.42 -2.94 24.82
N ASN A 140 -26.20 -2.31 23.93
CA ASN A 140 -27.22 -1.36 24.34
C ASN A 140 -28.47 -2.09 24.88
N PRO A 141 -28.95 -1.75 26.09
CA PRO A 141 -30.18 -2.31 26.63
C PRO A 141 -31.36 -1.99 25.71
N LYS A 142 -32.08 -3.01 25.26
CA LYS A 142 -33.20 -2.84 24.32
C LYS A 142 -34.47 -2.33 24.99
N ASP A 143 -34.52 -2.45 26.31
CA ASP A 143 -35.70 -2.13 27.12
C ASP A 143 -35.60 -0.74 27.78
N ILE A 144 -34.53 0.02 27.49
CA ILE A 144 -34.29 1.35 28.06
C ILE A 144 -34.24 2.37 26.93
N THR A 145 -35.13 3.36 26.98
CA THR A 145 -35.07 4.52 26.09
C THR A 145 -34.21 5.60 26.76
N PHE A 146 -33.00 5.82 26.25
CA PHE A 146 -32.14 6.89 26.74
C PHE A 146 -32.68 8.26 26.32
N GLN A 147 -32.67 9.21 27.25
CA GLN A 147 -33.07 10.59 26.94
C GLN A 147 -32.05 11.23 25.99
N ARG A 148 -32.56 11.97 24.99
CA ARG A 148 -31.74 12.56 23.92
C ARG A 148 -30.86 13.72 24.41
N ASN A 149 -31.29 14.44 25.45
CA ASN A 149 -30.60 15.57 26.03
C ASN A 149 -30.43 15.31 27.53
N PHE A 150 -29.23 15.52 28.07
CA PHE A 150 -29.03 15.61 29.50
C PHE A 150 -29.45 17.01 29.96
N SER A 151 -30.55 17.10 30.69
CA SER A 151 -30.90 18.30 31.45
C SER A 151 -30.15 18.26 32.78
N CYS A 152 -29.20 19.19 32.96
CA CYS A 152 -28.57 19.47 34.25
C CYS A 152 -29.56 20.14 35.20
#